data_AF-A0A1Y2LUT6-F1
#
_entry.id   AF-A0A1Y2LUT6-F1
#
_cell.length_a   1.000
_cell.length_b   1.000
_cell.length_c   1.000
_cell.angle_alpha   90.00
_cell.angle_beta   90.00
_cell.angle_gamma   90.00
#
_symmetry.space_group_name_H-M   'P 1'
#
loop_
_entity.id
_entity.type
_entity.pdbx_description
1 polymer ?
#
loop_
_entity_poly.entity_id
_entity_poly.type
_entity_poly.pdbx_seq_one_letter_code
_entity_poly.pdbx_strand_id
1 'polypeptide(L)' 'MGVWQWYKGLAPRSRIYIGVGIMAYAGFGLLISDELEQRFGMTPDEQDYEEVRKLVPKISTVERGQR' A
#
# COMPACT_ATOMS: atom_id res chain seq x y z
N MET A 1 -31.85 -4.48 6.18
CA MET A 1 -31.29 -3.12 6.23
C MET A 1 -29.82 -3.18 5.88
N GLY A 2 -29.37 -2.47 4.84
CA GLY A 2 -27.97 -2.51 4.42
C GLY A 2 -27.06 -1.67 5.30
N VAL A 3 -25.77 -2.01 5.33
CA VAL A 3 -24.71 -1.30 6.07
C VAL A 3 -24.71 0.20 5.75
N TRP A 4 -25.03 0.58 4.51
CA TRP A 4 -25.15 1.97 4.08
C TRP A 4 -26.30 2.74 4.74
N GLN A 5 -27.47 2.11 4.92
CA GLN A 5 -28.60 2.74 5.60
C GLN A 5 -28.33 2.89 7.09
N TRP A 6 -27.65 1.91 7.71
CA TRP A 6 -27.19 2.01 9.10
C TRP A 6 -26.19 3.16 9.29
N TYR A 7 -25.20 3.29 8.42
CA TYR A 7 -24.22 4.38 8.48
C TYR A 7 -24.87 5.77 8.33
N LYS A 8 -25.85 5.90 7.43
CA LYS A 8 -26.64 7.14 7.29
C LYS A 8 -27.61 7.39 8.45
N GLY A 9 -27.88 6.41 9.30
CA GLY A 9 -28.67 6.58 10.52
C GLY A 9 -27.87 7.19 11.69
N LEU A 10 -26.53 7.12 11.65
CA LEU A 10 -25.67 7.66 12.70
C LEU A 10 -25.65 9.20 12.70
N ALA A 11 -25.46 9.80 13.88
CA ALA A 11 -25.26 11.23 14.00
C ALA A 11 -24.02 11.70 13.19
N PRO A 12 -24.03 12.90 12.56
CA PRO A 12 -22.90 13.38 11.75
C PRO A 12 -21.55 13.38 12.47
N ARG A 13 -21.54 13.70 13.78
CA ARG A 13 -20.33 13.65 14.61
C ARG A 13 -19.77 12.23 14.74
N SER A 14 -20.63 11.24 14.95
CA SER A 14 -20.23 9.83 15.05
C SER A 14 -19.59 9.33 13.75
N ARG A 15 -20.07 9.79 12.59
CA ARG A 15 -19.48 9.45 11.29
C ARG A 15 -18.06 9.99 11.14
N ILE A 16 -17.80 11.20 11.63
CA ILE A 16 -16.46 11.80 11.65
C ILE A 16 -15.52 10.97 12.54
N TYR A 17 -15.95 10.61 13.75
CA TYR A 17 -15.13 9.79 14.63
C TYR A 17 -14.80 8.41 14.03
N ILE A 18 -15.76 7.78 13.37
CA ILE A 18 -15.53 6.52 12.65
C ILE A 18 -14.52 6.72 11.52
N GLY A 19 -14.69 7.76 10.70
CA GLY A 19 -13.78 8.07 9.61
C GLY A 19 -12.36 8.32 10.10
N VAL A 20 -12.20 9.17 11.12
CA VAL A 20 -10.89 9.45 11.73
C VAL A 20 -10.29 8.21 12.37
N GLY A 21 -11.10 7.39 13.05
CA GLY A 21 -10.64 6.14 13.65
C GLY A 21 -10.10 5.16 12.62
N ILE A 22 -10.79 4.99 11.48
CA ILE A 22 -10.33 4.15 10.37
C ILE A 22 -9.03 4.69 9.77
N MET A 23 -8.96 6.00 9.54
CA MET A 23 -7.75 6.63 8.97
C MET A 23 -6.55 6.53 9.93
N ALA A 24 -6.77 6.71 11.23
CA ALA A 24 -5.74 6.55 12.25
C ALA A 24 -5.26 5.09 12.34
N TYR A 25 -6.18 4.12 12.31
CA TYR A 25 -5.83 2.70 12.30
C TYR A 25 -5.04 2.30 11.04
N ALA A 26 -5.48 2.76 9.87
CA ALA A 26 -4.76 2.52 8.61
C ALA A 26 -3.36 3.15 8.64
N GLY A 27 -3.25 4.40 9.08
CA GLY A 27 -1.95 5.08 9.24
C GLY A 27 -1.03 4.37 10.22
N PHE A 28 -1.57 3.88 11.33
CA PHE A 28 -0.82 3.09 12.30
C PHE A 28 -0.32 1.76 11.70
N GLY A 29 -1.16 1.08 10.91
CA GLY A 29 -0.77 -0.13 10.19
C GLY A 29 0.37 0.11 9.19
N LEU A 30 0.36 1.24 8.48
CA LEU A 30 1.45 1.61 7.57
C LEU A 30 2.77 1.87 8.31
N LEU A 31 2.73 2.55 9.46
CA LEU A 31 3.95 2.83 10.24
C LEU A 31 4.56 1.59 10.87
N ILE A 32 3.74 0.58 11.16
CA ILE A 32 4.18 -0.66 11.79
C ILE A 32 4.56 -1.74 10.75
N SER A 33 4.30 -1.50 9.45
CA SER A 33 4.62 -2.45 8.38
C SER A 33 6.09 -2.86 8.42
N ASP A 34 7.01 -1.89 8.50
CA ASP A 34 8.46 -2.15 8.48
C ASP A 34 8.93 -2.99 9.69
N GLU A 35 8.38 -2.72 10.89
CA GLU A 35 8.73 -3.46 12.11
C GLU A 35 8.13 -4.88 12.09
N LEU A 36 6.93 -5.04 11.53
CA LEU A 36 6.34 -6.35 11.33
C LEU A 36 7.13 -7.14 10.30
N GLU A 37 7.50 -6.56 9.16
CA GLU A 37 8.32 -7.20 8.13
C GLU A 37 9.65 -7.71 8.69
N GLN A 38 10.31 -6.94 9.56
CA GLN A 38 11.52 -7.37 10.28
C GLN A 38 11.26 -8.53 11.23
N ARG A 39 10.20 -8.46 12.04
CA ARG A 39 9.87 -9.54 13.01
C ARG A 39 9.34 -10.81 12.37
N PHE A 40 8.64 -10.69 11.25
CA PHE A 40 8.15 -11.83 10.48
C PHE A 40 9.22 -12.41 9.55
N GLY A 41 10.43 -11.84 9.51
CA GLY A 41 11.52 -12.33 8.67
C GLY A 41 11.25 -12.18 7.17
N MET A 42 10.36 -11.26 6.80
CA MET A 42 10.06 -10.90 5.41
C MET A 42 10.97 -9.76 4.93
N THR A 43 12.13 -9.61 5.56
CA THR A 43 13.14 -8.65 5.14
C THR A 43 13.82 -9.19 3.87
N PRO A 44 13.84 -8.44 2.76
CA PRO A 44 14.44 -8.93 1.52
C PRO A 44 15.93 -9.23 1.73
N ASP A 45 16.37 -10.43 1.34
CA ASP A 45 17.78 -10.82 1.39
C ASP A 45 18.52 -10.30 0.14
N GLU A 46 19.86 -10.28 0.17
CA GLU A 46 20.69 -9.86 -0.97
C GLU A 46 20.33 -10.64 -2.26
N GLN A 47 19.89 -11.88 -2.13
CA GLN A 47 19.46 -12.74 -3.23
C GLN A 47 18.18 -12.24 -3.93
N ASP A 48 17.21 -11.68 -3.19
CA ASP A 48 15.97 -11.16 -3.76
C ASP A 48 16.25 -9.95 -4.66
N TYR A 49 17.20 -9.10 -4.26
CA TYR A 49 17.62 -7.96 -5.05
C TYR A 49 18.32 -8.37 -6.35
N GLU A 50 19.08 -9.48 -6.35
CA GLU A 50 19.69 -10.00 -7.57
C GLU A 50 18.65 -10.57 -8.53
N GLU A 51 17.64 -11.27 -8.04
CA GLU A 51 16.57 -11.82 -8.87
C GLU A 51 15.75 -10.70 -9.52
N VAL A 52 15.40 -9.66 -8.76
CA VAL A 52 14.73 -8.47 -9.31
C VAL A 52 15.59 -7.81 -10.40
N ARG A 53 16.90 -7.65 -10.19
CA ARG A 53 17.80 -7.06 -11.20
C ARG A 53 17.85 -7.87 -12.50
N LYS A 54 17.73 -9.20 -12.44
CA LYS A 54 17.66 -10.06 -13.62
C LYS A 54 16.35 -9.89 -14.39
N LEU A 55 15.27 -9.52 -13.71
CA LEU A 55 13.94 -9.31 -14.29
C LEU A 55 13.76 -7.92 -14.91
N VAL A 56 14.61 -6.94 -14.58
CA VAL A 56 14.52 -5.58 -15.13
C VAL A 56 14.79 -5.62 -16.65
N PRO A 57 13.83 -5.25 -17.51
CA PRO A 57 14.03 -5.24 -18.94
C PRO A 57 15.01 -4.14 -19.35
N LYS A 58 16.00 -4.50 -20.17
CA LYS A 58 16.98 -3.55 -20.70
C LYS A 58 16.37 -2.83 -21.91
N ILE A 59 15.96 -1.59 -21.72
CA ILE A 59 15.36 -0.77 -22.80
C ILE A 59 16.49 -0.18 -23.64
N SER A 60 16.60 -0.60 -24.90
CA SER A 60 17.41 0.09 -25.91
C SER A 60 16.53 1.01 -26.74
N THR A 61 16.85 2.30 -26.74
CA THR A 61 16.17 3.28 -27.60
C THR A 61 16.80 3.23 -28.99
N VAL A 62 16.00 2.97 -30.02
CA VAL A 62 16.42 3.05 -31.43
C VAL A 62 15.87 4.34 -32.01
N GLU A 63 16.73 5.20 -32.55
CA GLU A 63 16.32 6.39 -33.28
C GLU A 63 15.58 5.98 -34.56
N ARG A 64 14.35 6.47 -34.76
CA ARG A 64 13.67 6.30 -36.05
C ARG A 64 14.36 7.21 -37.06
N GLY A 65 15.05 6.61 -38.03
CA GLY A 65 15.58 7.32 -39.18
C GLY A 65 14.49 8.16 -39.84
N GLN A 66 14.80 9.44 -40.05
CA GLN A 66 13.94 10.40 -40.73
C GLN A 66 13.53 9.84 -42.10
N ARG A 67 12.22 9.88 -42.36
CA ARG A 67 11.61 9.50 -43.63
C ARG A 67 11.62 10.67 -44.59
#